data_AF-A0A0F8Y390-F1
#
_entry.id   AF-A0A0F8Y390-F1
#
_cell.length_a   1.000
_cell.length_b   1.000
_cell.length_c   1.000
_cell.angle_alpha   90.00
_cell.angle_beta   90.00
_cell.angle_gamma   90.00
#
_symmetry.space_group_name_H-M   'P 1'
#
loop_
_entity.id
_entity.type
_entity.pdbx_description
1 polymer ?
#
loop_
_entity_poly.entity_id
_entity_poly.type
_entity_poly.pdbx_seq_one_letter_code
_entity_poly.pdbx_strand_id
1 'polypeptide(L)' 'MRGNDALCEGAIIAGCRYYFGYPITPQNEIPAYMALRMPEVGGCFLQAESEIGSINM' A
#
# COMPACT_ATOMS: atom_id res chain seq x y z
N MET A 1 11.33 0.27 12.87
CA MET A 1 10.67 -0.05 11.59
C MET A 1 10.76 -1.54 11.36
N ARG A 2 9.64 -2.20 11.02
CA ARG A 2 9.66 -3.55 10.44
C ARG A 2 10.01 -3.45 8.95
N GLY A 3 10.34 -4.58 8.32
CA GLY A 3 10.67 -4.62 6.88
C GLY A 3 9.54 -4.10 6.00
N ASN A 4 8.29 -4.44 6.34
CA ASN A 4 7.09 -3.97 5.64
C ASN A 4 6.94 -2.45 5.72
N ASP A 5 7.11 -1.86 6.92
CA ASP A 5 7.03 -0.41 7.11
C ASP A 5 8.11 0.31 6.28
N ALA A 6 9.34 -0.23 6.26
CA ALA A 6 10.46 0.34 5.51
C ALA A 6 10.23 0.28 3.99
N LEU A 7 9.64 -0.80 3.49
CA LEU A 7 9.25 -0.94 2.08
C LEU A 7 8.20 0.10 1.68
N CYS A 8 7.17 0.29 2.52
CA CYS A 8 6.13 1.29 2.27
C CYS A 8 6.69 2.71 2.23
N GLU A 9 7.52 3.07 3.22
CA GLU A 9 8.15 4.39 3.27
C GLU A 9 9.09 4.62 2.09
N GLY A 10 9.87 3.61 1.70
CA GLY A 10 10.72 3.69 0.52
C GLY A 10 9.91 4.00 -0.75
N ALA A 11 8.77 3.34 -0.94
CA ALA A 11 7.88 3.60 -2.08
C ALA A 11 7.29 5.02 -2.04
N ILE A 12 6.85 5.48 -0.87
CA ILE A 12 6.29 6.82 -0.69
C ILE A 12 7.33 7.92 -0.97
N ILE A 13 8.55 7.74 -0.45
CA ILE A 13 9.70 8.64 -0.68
C ILE A 13 10.06 8.67 -2.16
N ALA A 14 9.98 7.53 -2.85
CA ALA A 14 10.21 7.43 -4.29
C ALA A 14 9.09 8.07 -5.15
N GLY A 15 8.01 8.56 -4.53
CA GLY A 15 6.92 9.26 -5.23
C GLY A 15 5.66 8.43 -5.45
N CYS A 16 5.53 7.24 -4.85
CA CYS A 16 4.28 6.47 -4.90
C CYS A 16 3.14 7.27 -4.27
N ARG A 17 2.03 7.43 -4.99
CA ARG A 17 0.81 8.12 -4.54
C ARG A 17 -0.47 7.32 -4.74
N TYR A 18 -0.36 6.12 -5.32
CA TYR A 18 -1.49 5.24 -5.54
C TYR A 18 -1.06 3.84 -5.13
N TYR A 19 -1.80 3.26 -4.19
CA TYR A 19 -1.60 1.88 -3.76
C TYR A 19 -2.92 1.13 -3.84
N PHE A 20 -2.90 0.05 -4.60
CA PHE A 20 -4.00 -0.87 -4.79
C PHE A 20 -3.57 -2.24 -4.29
N GLY A 21 -4.30 -2.78 -3.32
CA GLY A 21 -3.87 -4.01 -2.66
C GLY A 21 -5.01 -4.88 -2.23
N TYR A 22 -4.72 -6.18 -2.16
CA TYR A 22 -5.59 -7.21 -1.61
C TYR A 22 -4.91 -7.85 -0.39
N PRO A 23 -5.62 -8.02 0.74
CA PRO A 23 -5.03 -8.58 1.95
C PRO A 23 -4.74 -10.08 1.80
N ILE A 24 -3.48 -10.47 2.02
CA ILE A 24 -3.02 -11.86 2.09
C ILE A 24 -1.86 -11.97 3.09
N THR A 25 -1.85 -13.02 3.91
CA THR A 25 -0.75 -13.26 4.86
C THR A 25 0.50 -13.76 4.13
N PRO A 26 1.72 -13.37 4.56
CA PRO A 26 2.06 -12.54 5.72
C PRO A 26 2.12 -11.02 5.44
N GLN A 27 1.74 -10.56 4.25
CA GLN A 27 1.93 -9.16 3.82
C GLN A 27 0.85 -8.18 4.27
N ASN A 28 -0.12 -8.61 5.09
CA ASN A 28 -1.24 -7.78 5.57
C ASN A 28 -0.84 -6.44 6.22
N GLU A 29 0.39 -6.32 6.74
CA GLU A 29 0.88 -5.06 7.32
C GLU A 29 1.11 -3.97 6.26
N ILE A 30 1.44 -4.34 5.02
CA ILE A 30 1.69 -3.39 3.93
C ILE A 30 0.42 -2.59 3.57
N PRO A 31 -0.72 -3.23 3.18
CA PRO A 31 -1.93 -2.48 2.87
C PRO A 31 -2.46 -1.70 4.08
N ALA A 32 -2.31 -2.23 5.30
CA ALA A 32 -2.68 -1.49 6.51
C ALA A 32 -1.85 -0.20 6.70
N TYR A 33 -0.54 -0.29 6.45
CA TYR A 33 0.36 0.87 6.53
C TYR A 33 0.08 1.89 5.42
N MET A 34 -0.11 1.42 4.18
CA MET A 34 -0.43 2.27 3.03
C MET A 34 -1.78 2.97 3.19
N ALA A 35 -2.79 2.29 3.74
CA ALA A 35 -4.09 2.87 4.03
C ALA A 35 -4.00 4.09 4.96
N LEU A 36 -3.10 4.02 5.95
CA LEU A 36 -2.85 5.12 6.87
C LEU A 36 -2.07 6.26 6.21
N ARG A 37 -1.02 5.94 5.44
CA ARG A 37 -0.06 6.93 4.94
C ARG A 37 -0.48 7.67 3.68
N MET A 38 -1.25 7.02 2.79
CA MET A 38 -1.62 7.63 1.50
C MET A 38 -2.32 8.99 1.65
N PRO A 39 -3.31 9.18 2.55
CA PRO A 39 -3.94 10.49 2.76
C PRO A 39 -2.96 11.58 3.21
N GLU A 40 -1.94 11.24 4.01
CA GLU A 40 -0.94 12.19 4.52
C GLU A 40 -0.04 12.76 3.41
N VAL A 41 0.15 12.00 2.34
CA VAL A 41 1.00 12.39 1.19
C VAL A 41 0.19 12.79 -0.05
N GLY A 42 -1.12 13.01 0.11
CA GLY A 42 -2.02 13.39 -0.98
C GLY A 42 -2.25 12.28 -2.01
N GLY A 43 -2.07 11.02 -1.60
CA GLY A 43 -2.28 9.83 -2.42
C GLY A 43 -3.63 9.15 -2.18
N CYS A 44 -3.85 8.04 -2.87
CA CYS A 44 -5.02 7.20 -2.77
C CYS A 44 -4.63 5.78 -2.38
N PHE A 45 -5.35 5.24 -1.39
CA PHE A 45 -5.36 3.81 -1.08
C PHE A 45 -6.72 3.25 -1.48
N LEU A 46 -6.72 2.12 -2.18
CA LEU A 46 -7.94 1.36 -2.44
C LEU A 46 -7.69 -0.13 -2.23
N GLN A 47 -8.52 -0.74 -1.39
CA GLN A 47 -8.53 -2.18 -1.23
C GLN A 47 -9.30 -2.80 -2.39
N ALA A 48 -8.61 -3.61 -3.19
CA ALA A 48 -9.21 -4.33 -4.30
C ALA A 48 -10.01 -5.56 -3.83
N GLU A 49 -10.81 -6.11 -4.73
CA GLU A 49 -11.54 -7.37 -4.52
C GLU A 49 -10.67 -8.62 -4.72
N SER A 50 -9.57 -8.48 -5.47
CA SER A 50 -8.61 -9.56 -5.76
C SER A 50 -7.23 -9.00 -6.08
N GLU A 51 -6.20 -9.86 -6.09
CA GLU A 51 -4.88 -9.49 -6.61
C GLU A 51 -4.94 -9.09 -8.09
N ILE A 52 -5.85 -9.69 -8.86
CA ILE A 52 -6.07 -9.34 -10.27
C ILE A 52 -6.69 -7.95 -10.41
N GLY A 53 -7.65 -7.60 -9.56
CA GLY A 53 -8.18 -6.23 -9.49
C GLY A 53 -7.10 -5.24 -9.09
N SER A 54 -6.28 -5.59 -8.09
CA SER A 54 -5.18 -4.74 -7.60
C SER A 54 -4.19 -4.35 -8.69
N ILE A 55 -3.79 -5.29 -9.55
CA ILE A 55 -2.76 -5.04 -10.58
C ILE A 55 -3.30 -4.35 -11.84
N ASN A 56 -4.62 -4.33 -12.04
CA ASN A 56 -5.25 -3.68 -13.21
C ASN A 56 -5.79 -2.28 -12.91
N MET A 57 -5.60 -1.76 -11.70
CA MET A 57 -5.89 -0.38 -11.29
C MET A 57 -4.61 0.47 -11.31
#